data_AF-A0A2V3W2W4-F1
#
_entry.id   AF-A0A2V3W2W4-F1
#
_cell.length_a   1.000
_cell.length_b   1.000
_cell.length_c   1.000
_cell.angle_alpha   90.00
_cell.angle_beta   90.00
_cell.angle_gamma   90.00
#
_symmetry.space_group_name_H-M   'P 1'
#
loop_
_entity.id
_entity.type
_entity.pdbx_description
1 polymer ?
#
loop_
_entity_poly.entity_id
_entity_poly.type
_entity_poly.pdbx_seq_one_letter_code
_entity_poly.pdbx_strand_id
1 'polypeptide(L)' 'MNKRILFTILTILGLVMLESPIILWANKIDPMVLGLPFLLFWVLFWWAFCTILFLIAYKFNWGKK' A
#
# COMPACT_ATOMS: atom_id res chain seq x y z
N MET A 1 8.78 8.17 17.31
CA MET A 1 9.06 8.34 15.86
C MET A 1 8.40 9.61 15.37
N ASN A 2 9.09 10.47 14.63
CA ASN A 2 8.51 11.71 14.11
C ASN A 2 7.36 11.35 13.14
N LYS A 3 6.15 11.91 13.34
CA LYS A 3 4.97 11.61 12.51
C LYS A 3 5.25 11.81 11.01
N ARG A 4 6.12 12.76 10.68
CA ARG A 4 6.57 12.99 9.29
C ARG A 4 7.29 11.78 8.72
N ILE A 5 8.26 11.24 9.46
CA ILE A 5 9.04 10.07 9.06
C ILE A 5 8.14 8.84 8.95
N LEU A 6 7.20 8.68 9.88
CA LEU A 6 6.21 7.59 9.84
C LEU A 6 5.42 7.60 8.51
N PHE A 7 4.79 8.74 8.17
CA PHE A 7 4.00 8.83 6.93
C PHE A 7 4.86 8.64 5.68
N THR A 8 6.12 9.12 5.68
CA THR A 8 7.06 8.86 4.58
C THR A 8 7.34 7.38 4.41
N ILE A 9 7.69 6.67 5.49
CA ILE A 9 8.00 5.24 5.45
C ILE A 9 6.78 4.44 4.97
N LEU A 10 5.60 4.73 5.52
CA LEU A 10 4.36 4.04 5.12
C LEU A 10 4.00 4.30 3.65
N THR A 11 4.27 5.51 3.15
CA THR A 11 4.05 5.84 1.74
C THR A 11 4.98 5.04 0.84
N ILE A 12 6.28 5.01 1.16
CA ILE A 12 7.27 4.24 0.39
C ILE A 12 6.92 2.75 0.41
N LEU A 13 6.53 2.22 1.57
CA LEU A 13 6.09 0.82 1.70
C LEU A 13 4.88 0.53 0.80
N GLY A 14 3.85 1.38 0.85
CA GLY A 14 2.64 1.21 0.04
C GLY A 14 2.95 1.23 -1.46
N LEU A 15 3.78 2.16 -1.92
CA LEU A 15 4.19 2.25 -3.32
C LEU A 15 5.03 1.05 -3.76
N VAL A 16 5.97 0.59 -2.93
CA VAL A 16 6.77 -0.61 -3.21
C VAL A 16 5.86 -1.83 -3.32
N MET A 17 4.89 -2.01 -2.42
CA MET A 17 4.00 -3.17 -2.46
C MET A 17 3.04 -3.15 -3.65
N LEU A 18 2.72 -1.96 -4.19
CA LEU A 18 1.82 -1.78 -5.32
C LEU A 18 2.51 -1.99 -6.68
N GLU A 19 3.73 -1.46 -6.84
CA GLU A 19 4.44 -1.43 -8.13
C GLU A 19 5.53 -2.50 -8.27
N SER A 20 5.95 -3.14 -7.17
CA SER A 20 7.08 -4.07 -7.22
C SER A 20 6.72 -5.39 -7.89
N PRO A 21 7.57 -5.91 -8.80
CA PRO A 21 7.40 -7.24 -9.38
C PRO A 21 7.66 -8.38 -8.37
N ILE A 22 8.09 -8.08 -7.14
CA ILE A 22 8.28 -9.06 -6.06
C ILE A 22 6.98 -9.85 -5.80
N ILE A 23 5.81 -9.25 -6.06
CA ILE A 23 4.52 -9.93 -5.89
C ILE A 23 4.37 -11.15 -6.80
N LEU A 24 5.05 -11.18 -7.96
CA LEU A 24 5.01 -12.33 -8.88
C LEU A 24 5.69 -13.56 -8.28
N TRP A 25 6.58 -13.40 -7.30
CA TRP A 25 7.12 -14.54 -6.54
C TRP A 25 6.15 -15.11 -5.52
N ALA A 26 5.23 -14.28 -4.99
CA ALA A 26 4.17 -14.74 -4.10
C ALA A 26 2.95 -15.26 -4.87
N ASN A 27 2.73 -14.79 -6.10
CA ASN A 27 1.66 -15.22 -7.00
C ASN A 27 2.01 -16.56 -7.68
N LYS A 28 2.13 -17.63 -6.89
CA LYS A 28 2.35 -19.00 -7.37
C LYS A 28 1.11 -19.84 -7.06
N ILE A 29 0.61 -20.58 -8.07
CA ILE A 29 -0.55 -21.50 -8.01
C ILE A 29 -1.84 -20.76 -7.67
N ASP A 30 -2.75 -20.58 -8.64
CA ASP A 30 -4.03 -19.81 -8.59
C ASP A 30 -4.51 -19.42 -7.19
N PRO A 31 -3.86 -18.45 -6.53
CA PRO A 31 -4.16 -18.17 -5.14
C PRO A 31 -5.38 -17.27 -5.18
N MET A 32 -6.45 -17.69 -4.52
CA MET A 32 -7.68 -16.91 -4.44
C MET A 32 -7.85 -16.35 -3.04
N VAL A 33 -8.16 -15.07 -2.95
CA VAL A 33 -8.47 -14.38 -1.70
C VAL A 33 -9.86 -13.77 -1.83
N LEU A 34 -10.79 -14.17 -0.96
CA LEU A 34 -12.18 -13.71 -1.00
C LEU A 34 -12.86 -13.93 -2.37
N GLY A 35 -12.47 -14.99 -3.10
CA GLY A 35 -12.99 -15.29 -4.43
C GLY A 35 -12.38 -14.46 -5.57
N LEU A 36 -11.42 -13.58 -5.28
CA LEU A 36 -10.66 -12.82 -6.27
C LEU A 36 -9.28 -13.46 -6.51
N PRO A 37 -8.72 -13.35 -7.74
CA PRO A 37 -7.32 -13.65 -7.97
C PRO A 37 -6.44 -12.85 -7.02
N PHE A 38 -5.46 -13.50 -6.40
CA PHE A 38 -4.59 -12.89 -5.38
C PHE A 38 -3.97 -11.59 -5.84
N LEU A 39 -3.47 -11.53 -7.07
CA LEU A 39 -2.87 -10.31 -7.61
C LEU A 39 -3.88 -9.15 -7.66
N LEU A 40 -5.13 -9.42 -8.04
CA LEU A 40 -6.19 -8.40 -8.08
C LEU A 40 -6.54 -7.91 -6.67
N PHE A 41 -6.74 -8.85 -5.73
CA PHE A 41 -6.98 -8.51 -4.33
C PHE A 41 -5.83 -7.68 -3.75
N TRP A 42 -4.59 -8.08 -4.01
CA TRP A 42 -3.38 -7.43 -3.52
C TRP A 42 -3.29 -5.98 -4.00
N VAL A 43 -3.44 -5.73 -5.30
CA VAL A 43 -3.38 -4.38 -5.87
C VAL A 43 -4.49 -3.51 -5.30
N LEU A 44 -5.72 -4.00 -5.23
CA LEU A 44 -6.85 -3.24 -4.67
C LEU A 44 -6.66 -2.92 -3.18
N PHE A 45 -6.12 -3.87 -2.41
CA PHE A 45 -5.83 -3.68 -0.99
C PHE A 45 -4.79 -2.58 -0.77
N TRP A 46 -3.65 -2.64 -1.46
CA TRP A 46 -2.59 -1.64 -1.32
C TRP A 46 -2.97 -0.29 -1.88
N TRP A 47 -3.78 -0.26 -2.95
CA TRP A 47 -4.36 0.97 -3.46
C TRP A 47 -5.23 1.65 -2.40
N ALA A 48 -6.18 0.91 -1.80
CA ALA A 48 -7.05 1.43 -0.76
C ALA A 48 -6.25 1.90 0.47
N PHE A 49 -5.22 1.13 0.87
CA PHE A 49 -4.30 1.50 1.94
C PHE A 49 -3.63 2.86 1.66
N CYS A 50 -3.07 3.07 0.46
CA CYS A 50 -2.45 4.33 0.08
C CYS A 50 -3.45 5.50 0.09
N THR A 51 -4.66 5.30 -0.44
CA THR A 51 -5.71 6.33 -0.42
C THR A 51 -6.05 6.76 1.00
N ILE A 52 -6.26 5.79 1.92
CA ILE A 52 -6.56 6.06 3.33
C ILE A 52 -5.36 6.74 4.01
N LEU A 53 -4.14 6.25 3.75
CA LEU A 53 -2.92 6.83 4.30
C LEU A 53 -2.78 8.30 3.90
N PHE A 54 -3.00 8.64 2.63
CA PHE A 54 -2.92 10.02 2.17
C PHE A 54 -4.03 10.90 2.71
N LEU A 55 -5.26 10.38 2.83
CA LEU A 55 -6.35 11.10 3.48
C LEU A 55 -6.00 11.46 4.93
N ILE A 56 -5.44 10.49 5.67
CA ILE A 56 -4.99 10.68 7.04
C ILE A 56 -3.84 11.69 7.07
N ALA A 57 -2.80 11.50 6.25
CA ALA A 57 -1.64 12.38 6.20
C ALA A 57 -2.04 13.83 5.87
N TYR A 58 -3.01 14.02 4.97
CA TYR A 58 -3.59 15.32 4.67
C TYR A 58 -4.25 15.96 5.90
N LYS A 59 -5.11 15.22 6.62
CA LYS A 59 -5.72 15.70 7.87
C LYS A 59 -4.69 16.06 8.94
N PHE A 60 -3.56 15.37 8.97
CA PHE A 60 -2.44 15.65 9.87
C PHE A 60 -1.49 16.75 9.36
N ASN A 61 -1.82 17.44 8.26
CA ASN A 61 -0.99 18.47 7.63
C ASN A 61 0.44 17.97 7.35
N TRP A 62 0.59 16.71 6.96
CA TRP A 62 1.87 16.14 6.58
C TRP A 62 2.44 16.90 5.37
N GLY A 63 3.71 17.32 5.46
CA GLY A 63 4.39 18.10 4.42
C GLY A 63 4.31 19.62 4.58
N LYS A 64 3.42 20.14 5.45
CA LYS A 64 3.37 21.57 5.74
C LYS A 64 4.60 21.98 6.56
N LYS A 65 5.35 23.00 6.13
CA LYS A 65 6.41 23.60 6.96
C LYS A 65 5.81 24.55 7.98
#